data_AF-A0A8I5ZSZ8-F1
#
_entry.id   AF-A0A8I5ZSZ8-F1
#
_cell.length_a   1.000
_cell.length_b   1.000
_cell.length_c   1.000
_cell.angle_alpha   90.00
_cell.angle_beta   90.00
_cell.angle_gamma   90.00
#
_symmetry.space_group_name_H-M   'P 1'
#
loop_
_entity.id
_entity.type
_entity.pdbx_description
1 polymer ?
#
loop_
_entity_poly.entity_id
_entity_poly.type
_entity_poly.pdbx_seq_one_letter_code
_entity_poly.pdbx_strand_id
1 'polypeptide(L)'
;MDRSAEFGRWKAQSLSKADLSRKGSVDEDAVEVVELLNSREEFFTTSSCAGRILLLDGSTNGPRVQKQHCCWLLVTHKPCVKDDVMAALKGATSDAVLKFEPFILHVQCRTLQDAQTLHSVAIDSGFRNSGITVGKRGKIMLVL
;
A
#
# COMPACT_ATOMS: atom_id res chain seq x y z
N MET A 1 28.33 -0.10 14.38
CA MET A 1 27.41 -1.18 13.94
C MET A 1 27.33 -1.14 12.43
N ASP A 2 27.55 -2.27 11.77
CA ASP A 2 27.47 -2.37 10.31
C ASP A 2 26.02 -2.25 9.84
N ARG A 3 25.70 -1.12 9.20
CA ARG A 3 24.35 -0.83 8.66
C ARG A 3 23.97 -1.79 7.53
N SER A 4 24.97 -2.35 6.84
CA SER A 4 24.76 -3.29 5.75
C SER A 4 24.24 -4.63 6.26
N ALA A 5 24.91 -5.22 7.25
CA ALA A 5 24.42 -6.44 7.91
C ALA A 5 23.04 -6.24 8.58
N GLU A 6 22.76 -5.03 9.09
CA GLU A 6 21.45 -4.72 9.67
C GLU A 6 20.32 -4.69 8.62
N PHE A 7 20.57 -4.07 7.46
CA PHE A 7 19.63 -4.06 6.35
C PHE A 7 19.31 -5.46 5.85
N GLY A 8 20.34 -6.30 5.64
CA GLY A 8 20.14 -7.69 5.20
C GLY A 8 19.25 -8.50 6.16
N ARG A 9 19.43 -8.31 7.47
CA ARG A 9 18.54 -8.94 8.48
C ARG A 9 17.11 -8.42 8.39
N TRP A 10 16.90 -7.11 8.22
CA TRP A 10 15.55 -6.55 8.07
C TRP A 10 14.86 -7.05 6.81
N LYS A 11 15.59 -7.12 5.69
CA LYS A 11 15.08 -7.66 4.44
C LYS A 11 14.65 -9.10 4.59
N ALA A 12 15.52 -9.98 5.10
CA ALA A 12 15.19 -11.38 5.33
C ALA A 12 13.96 -11.54 6.25
N GLN A 13 13.90 -10.76 7.33
CA GLN A 13 12.76 -10.77 8.24
C GLN A 13 11.46 -10.25 7.60
N SER A 14 11.54 -9.25 6.71
CA SER A 14 10.35 -8.71 6.06
C SER A 14 9.78 -9.70 5.04
N LEU A 15 10.64 -10.30 4.23
CA LEU A 15 10.26 -11.24 3.17
C LEU A 15 9.82 -12.61 3.69
N SER A 16 10.18 -12.97 4.93
CA SER A 16 9.71 -14.20 5.56
C SER A 16 8.32 -14.09 6.19
N LYS A 17 7.73 -12.89 6.24
CA LYS A 17 6.41 -12.68 6.88
C LYS A 17 5.30 -13.15 5.95
N ALA A 18 4.24 -13.70 6.55
CA ALA A 18 2.98 -13.90 5.85
C ALA A 18 2.35 -12.56 5.50
N ASP A 19 1.57 -12.54 4.42
CA ASP A 19 0.80 -11.39 3.99
C ASP A 19 -0.29 -11.06 5.02
N LEU A 20 -0.28 -9.82 5.54
CA LEU A 20 -1.22 -9.34 6.55
C LEU A 20 -2.38 -8.54 5.95
N SER A 21 -2.43 -8.39 4.63
CA SER A 21 -3.57 -7.80 3.94
C SER A 21 -4.81 -8.67 4.13
N ARG A 22 -6.00 -8.07 3.99
CA ARG A 22 -7.25 -8.84 4.05
C ARG A 22 -7.39 -9.84 2.89
N LYS A 23 -6.71 -9.57 1.77
CA LYS A 23 -6.65 -10.45 0.61
C LYS A 23 -5.74 -11.66 0.89
N GLY A 24 -4.76 -11.50 1.79
CA GLY A 24 -3.77 -12.53 2.11
C GLY A 24 -2.77 -12.79 0.98
N SER A 25 -2.71 -11.89 0.00
CA SER A 25 -1.78 -11.95 -1.13
C SER A 25 -1.54 -10.56 -1.70
N VAL A 26 -0.40 -10.41 -2.39
CA VAL A 26 -0.07 -9.22 -3.18
C VAL A 26 -1.08 -9.09 -4.32
N ASP A 27 -1.46 -7.85 -4.65
CA ASP A 27 -2.32 -7.60 -5.80
C ASP A 27 -1.65 -7.99 -7.11
N GLU A 28 -2.39 -8.64 -8.02
CA GLU A 28 -1.85 -9.17 -9.28
C GLU A 28 -1.21 -8.05 -10.11
N ASP A 29 -1.81 -6.86 -10.11
CA ASP A 29 -1.34 -5.70 -10.86
C ASP A 29 -0.06 -5.08 -10.25
N ALA A 30 0.34 -5.50 -9.04
CA ALA A 30 1.54 -5.03 -8.34
C ALA A 30 2.61 -6.12 -8.16
N VAL A 31 2.34 -7.38 -8.52
CA VAL A 31 3.21 -8.52 -8.20
C VAL A 31 4.58 -8.40 -8.84
N GLU A 32 4.64 -8.02 -10.13
CA GLU A 32 5.88 -7.95 -10.90
C GLU A 32 6.84 -6.90 -10.33
N VAL A 33 6.35 -5.71 -9.98
CA VAL A 33 7.19 -4.65 -9.40
C VAL A 33 7.63 -5.01 -7.98
N VAL A 34 6.79 -5.68 -7.19
CA VAL A 34 7.12 -6.15 -5.85
C VAL A 34 8.25 -7.19 -5.91
N GLU A 35 8.13 -8.18 -6.79
CA GLU A 35 9.15 -9.21 -6.98
C GLU A 35 10.46 -8.63 -7.50
N LEU A 36 10.40 -7.74 -8.51
CA LEU A 36 11.57 -7.06 -9.06
C LEU A 36 12.34 -6.28 -7.99
N LEU A 37 11.66 -5.52 -7.13
CA LEU A 37 12.32 -4.77 -6.07
C LEU A 37 12.90 -5.71 -5.01
N ASN A 38 12.15 -6.76 -4.64
CA ASN A 38 12.60 -7.72 -3.63
C ASN A 38 13.79 -8.57 -4.11
N SER A 39 14.01 -8.72 -5.42
CA SER A 39 15.18 -9.41 -5.97
C SER A 39 16.48 -8.59 -5.89
N ARG A 40 16.41 -7.29 -5.61
CA ARG A 40 17.56 -6.36 -5.59
C ARG A 40 18.14 -6.19 -4.19
N GLU A 41 19.44 -6.25 -4.01
CA GLU A 41 20.08 -6.18 -2.68
C GLU A 41 19.81 -4.86 -1.94
N GLU A 42 19.47 -3.81 -2.68
CA GLU A 42 19.30 -2.43 -2.21
C GLU A 42 17.89 -2.18 -1.66
N PHE A 43 16.93 -3.05 -1.95
CA PHE A 43 15.50 -2.80 -1.69
C PHE A 43 14.79 -3.99 -1.06
N PHE A 44 13.73 -3.70 -0.31
CA PHE A 44 12.64 -4.64 -0.10
C PHE A 44 11.33 -3.91 0.18
N THR A 45 10.22 -4.50 -0.25
CA THR A 45 8.88 -3.98 -0.04
C THR A 45 8.37 -4.33 1.35
N THR A 46 7.68 -3.40 2.02
CA THR A 46 7.04 -3.65 3.32
C THR A 46 5.53 -3.75 3.25
N SER A 47 4.92 -3.13 2.23
CA SER A 47 3.48 -3.20 1.96
C SER A 47 3.17 -2.63 0.56
N SER A 48 2.11 -3.13 -0.07
CA SER A 48 1.62 -2.69 -1.38
C SER A 48 0.08 -2.70 -1.44
N CYS A 49 -0.48 -1.91 -2.36
CA CYS A 49 -1.89 -1.93 -2.75
C CYS A 49 -1.98 -1.43 -4.20
N ALA A 50 -2.58 -2.21 -5.11
CA ALA A 50 -2.75 -1.89 -6.53
C ALA A 50 -3.65 -0.66 -6.80
N GLY A 51 -4.34 -0.19 -5.76
CA GLY A 51 -5.38 0.81 -5.84
C GLY A 51 -6.75 0.17 -5.68
N ARG A 52 -7.69 0.93 -5.11
CA ARG A 52 -9.03 0.42 -4.79
C ARG A 52 -10.10 1.48 -4.83
N ILE A 53 -11.30 1.04 -5.19
CA ILE A 53 -12.54 1.80 -5.06
C ILE A 53 -13.21 1.36 -3.76
N LEU A 54 -13.62 2.34 -2.97
CA LEU A 54 -14.25 2.17 -1.67
C LEU A 54 -15.59 2.89 -1.65
N LEU A 55 -16.61 2.25 -1.09
CA LEU A 55 -17.81 2.93 -0.63
C LEU A 55 -17.88 2.81 0.89
N LEU A 56 -17.89 3.95 1.56
CA LEU A 56 -17.85 4.05 3.01
C LEU A 56 -19.16 4.68 3.50
N ASP A 57 -19.76 4.13 4.54
CA ASP A 57 -20.86 4.75 5.29
C ASP A 57 -20.26 5.53 6.48
N GLY A 58 -20.68 6.79 6.64
CA GLY A 58 -20.24 7.68 7.71
C GLY A 58 -20.79 7.31 9.10
N SER A 59 -21.64 6.29 9.19
CA SER A 59 -22.20 5.84 10.45
C SER A 59 -21.14 5.10 11.29
N THR A 60 -21.08 5.41 12.59
CA THR A 60 -20.19 4.72 13.54
C THR A 60 -20.81 3.44 14.11
N ASN A 61 -22.09 3.17 13.80
CA ASN A 61 -22.91 2.15 14.46
C ASN A 61 -23.26 0.95 13.57
N GLY A 62 -22.59 0.79 12.43
CA GLY A 62 -22.80 -0.33 11.51
C GLY A 62 -22.11 -1.63 11.97
N PRO A 63 -22.71 -2.81 11.70
CA PRO A 63 -22.16 -4.12 12.09
C PRO A 63 -21.01 -4.62 11.19
N ARG A 64 -20.56 -3.85 10.20
CA ARG A 64 -19.54 -4.26 9.21
C ARG A 64 -18.16 -3.69 9.55
N VAL A 65 -17.14 -4.17 8.84
CA VAL A 65 -15.72 -3.89 9.07
C VAL A 65 -15.46 -2.39 9.29
N GLN A 66 -15.05 -2.04 10.52
CA GLN A 66 -14.75 -0.67 10.93
C GLN A 66 -13.28 -0.33 10.63
N LYS A 67 -13.04 0.70 9.83
CA LYS A 67 -11.89 1.59 10.09
C LYS A 67 -12.41 2.73 10.96
N GLN A 68 -11.57 3.31 11.83
CA GLN A 68 -11.92 4.38 12.78
C GLN A 68 -13.13 5.21 12.28
N HIS A 69 -14.29 4.99 12.89
CA HIS A 69 -15.53 5.74 12.66
C HIS A 69 -16.18 5.64 11.25
N CYS A 70 -15.94 4.58 10.47
CA CYS A 70 -16.64 4.35 9.20
C CYS A 70 -16.88 2.86 8.90
N CYS A 71 -18.00 2.58 8.23
CA CYS A 71 -18.43 1.23 7.84
C CYS A 71 -18.16 1.00 6.35
N TRP A 72 -17.51 -0.11 5.99
CA TRP A 72 -17.16 -0.43 4.60
C TRP A 72 -18.34 -1.12 3.90
N LEU A 73 -18.95 -0.43 2.93
CA LEU A 73 -20.06 -0.96 2.12
C LEU A 73 -19.57 -1.70 0.88
N LEU A 74 -18.49 -1.21 0.25
CA LEU A 74 -17.86 -1.81 -0.92
C LEU A 74 -16.34 -1.63 -0.86
N VAL A 75 -15.61 -2.65 -1.30
CA VAL A 75 -14.18 -2.60 -1.58
C VAL A 75 -13.93 -3.41 -2.84
N THR A 76 -13.27 -2.82 -3.83
CA THR A 76 -12.80 -3.56 -4.99
C THR A 76 -11.46 -3.02 -5.48
N HIS A 77 -10.57 -3.94 -5.89
CA HIS A 77 -9.30 -3.63 -6.55
C HIS A 77 -9.44 -3.69 -8.09
N LYS A 78 -10.67 -3.86 -8.60
CA LYS A 78 -10.97 -3.93 -10.03
C LYS A 78 -11.95 -2.82 -10.43
N PRO A 79 -12.00 -2.45 -11.72
CA PRO A 79 -12.99 -1.50 -12.22
C PRO A 79 -14.40 -1.87 -11.77
N CYS A 80 -15.13 -0.86 -11.31
CA CYS A 80 -16.46 -0.98 -10.72
C CYS A 80 -17.46 -0.31 -11.66
N VAL A 81 -18.60 -0.93 -11.92
CA VAL A 81 -19.66 -0.32 -12.72
C VAL A 81 -20.70 0.37 -11.83
N LYS A 82 -21.53 1.24 -12.42
CA LYS A 82 -22.58 1.97 -11.71
C LYS A 82 -23.43 1.05 -10.83
N ASP A 83 -23.82 -0.09 -11.35
CA ASP A 83 -24.77 -0.99 -10.67
C ASP A 83 -24.16 -1.65 -9.41
N ASP A 84 -22.85 -1.91 -9.40
CA ASP A 84 -22.13 -2.39 -8.20
C ASP A 84 -22.22 -1.36 -7.07
N VAL A 85 -21.98 -0.09 -7.39
CA VAL A 85 -22.05 1.03 -6.44
C VAL A 85 -23.47 1.21 -5.94
N MET A 86 -24.47 1.19 -6.84
CA MET A 86 -25.88 1.34 -6.47
C MET A 86 -26.38 0.17 -5.61
N ALA A 87 -25.88 -1.05 -5.83
CA ALA A 87 -26.18 -2.19 -4.99
C ALA A 87 -25.60 -2.02 -3.57
N ALA A 88 -24.34 -1.58 -3.46
CA ALA A 88 -23.69 -1.36 -2.17
C ALA A 88 -24.32 -0.20 -1.37
N LEU A 89 -24.76 0.87 -2.06
CA LEU A 89 -25.42 2.04 -1.47
C LEU A 89 -26.72 1.71 -0.72
N LYS A 90 -27.41 0.61 -1.08
CA LYS A 90 -28.63 0.18 -0.36
C LYS A 90 -28.35 -0.17 1.10
N GLY A 91 -27.10 -0.47 1.45
CA GLY A 91 -26.67 -0.72 2.82
C GLY A 91 -26.24 0.51 3.61
N ALA A 92 -26.24 1.70 2.99
CA ALA A 92 -25.87 2.94 3.68
C ALA A 92 -26.97 3.38 4.66
N THR A 93 -26.57 3.81 5.85
CA THR A 93 -27.49 4.32 6.89
C THR A 93 -27.29 5.80 7.18
N SER A 94 -26.27 6.41 6.58
CA SER A 94 -25.95 7.83 6.66
C SER A 94 -25.30 8.30 5.36
N ASP A 95 -24.63 9.46 5.39
CA ASP A 95 -23.85 9.95 4.26
C ASP A 95 -22.83 8.91 3.81
N ALA A 96 -22.85 8.60 2.51
CA ALA A 96 -21.94 7.66 1.89
C ALA A 96 -20.84 8.40 1.11
N VAL A 97 -19.59 7.94 1.27
CA VAL A 97 -18.44 8.47 0.55
C VAL A 97 -17.93 7.42 -0.42
N LEU A 98 -18.02 7.75 -1.72
CA LEU A 98 -17.32 7.01 -2.77
C LEU A 98 -15.90 7.57 -2.89
N LYS A 99 -14.89 6.72 -2.68
CA LYS A 99 -13.47 7.11 -2.68
C LYS A 99 -12.66 6.18 -3.56
N PHE A 100 -11.73 6.76 -4.32
CA PHE A 100 -10.64 6.02 -4.93
C PHE A 100 -9.37 6.23 -4.10
N GLU A 101 -8.70 5.13 -3.74
CA GLU A 101 -7.35 5.16 -3.19
C GLU A 101 -6.39 4.63 -4.27
N PRO A 102 -5.40 5.43 -4.71
CA PRO A 102 -4.50 5.03 -5.79
C PRO A 102 -3.55 3.91 -5.37
N PHE A 103 -2.75 3.44 -6.33
CA PHE A 103 -1.60 2.59 -6.05
C PHE A 103 -0.72 3.18 -4.96
N ILE A 104 -0.25 2.34 -4.05
CA ILE A 104 0.74 2.71 -3.05
C ILE A 104 1.72 1.56 -2.82
N LEU A 105 3.01 1.89 -2.74
CA LEU A 105 4.06 0.93 -2.44
C LEU A 105 5.06 1.51 -1.44
N HIS A 106 5.32 0.76 -0.36
CA HIS A 106 6.34 1.12 0.62
C HIS A 106 7.58 0.26 0.39
N VAL A 107 8.71 0.92 0.13
CA VAL A 107 9.99 0.29 -0.15
C VAL A 107 11.03 0.77 0.86
N GLN A 108 11.58 -0.15 1.63
CA GLN A 108 12.73 0.16 2.47
C GLN A 108 14.01 0.07 1.63
N CYS A 109 14.82 1.13 1.67
CA CYS A 109 16.04 1.28 0.89
C CYS A 109 17.27 1.12 1.77
N ARG A 110 18.34 0.55 1.22
CA ARG A 110 19.60 0.29 1.93
C ARG A 110 20.32 1.59 2.29
N THR A 111 20.39 2.53 1.36
CA THR A 111 21.01 3.84 1.55
C THR A 111 20.11 4.98 1.06
N LEU A 112 20.50 6.22 1.40
CA LEU A 112 19.79 7.41 0.91
C LEU A 112 19.93 7.56 -0.61
N GLN A 113 21.10 7.18 -1.15
CA GLN A 113 21.36 7.21 -2.59
C GLN A 113 20.45 6.23 -3.34
N ASP A 114 20.25 5.03 -2.80
CA ASP A 114 19.33 4.03 -3.38
C ASP A 114 17.90 4.58 -3.38
N ALA A 115 17.48 5.23 -2.29
CA ALA A 115 16.17 5.86 -2.18
C ALA A 115 15.98 7.01 -3.17
N GLN A 116 16.99 7.85 -3.38
CA GLN A 116 16.97 8.95 -4.36
C GLN A 116 16.90 8.44 -5.80
N THR A 117 17.62 7.36 -6.08
CA THR A 117 17.59 6.69 -7.39
C THR A 117 16.19 6.15 -7.67
N LEU A 118 15.62 5.39 -6.72
CA LEU A 118 14.28 4.83 -6.86
C LEU A 118 13.20 5.93 -6.88
N HIS A 119 13.36 7.01 -6.14
CA HIS A 119 12.48 8.18 -6.19
C HIS A 119 12.49 8.85 -7.57
N SER A 120 13.65 8.96 -8.22
CA SER A 120 13.72 9.53 -9.57
C SER A 120 12.94 8.66 -10.56
N VAL A 121 13.13 7.33 -10.50
CA VAL A 121 12.37 6.36 -11.29
C VAL A 121 10.86 6.46 -11.01
N ALA A 122 10.47 6.65 -9.75
CA ALA A 122 9.08 6.84 -9.34
C ALA A 122 8.45 8.07 -10.01
N ILE A 123 9.12 9.22 -9.93
CA ILE A 123 8.66 10.48 -10.52
C ILE A 123 8.54 10.37 -12.04
N ASP A 124 9.55 9.79 -12.69
CA ASP A 124 9.57 9.58 -14.14
C ASP A 124 8.49 8.60 -14.61
N SER A 125 8.09 7.67 -13.74
CA SER A 125 6.98 6.73 -13.96
C SER A 125 5.60 7.34 -13.65
N GLY A 126 5.54 8.61 -13.24
CA GLY A 126 4.29 9.33 -12.97
C GLY A 126 3.83 9.34 -11.52
N PHE A 127 4.56 8.74 -10.58
CA PHE A 127 4.24 8.75 -9.15
C PHE A 127 4.69 10.07 -8.48
N ARG A 128 4.04 11.17 -8.86
CA ARG A 128 4.44 12.53 -8.44
C ARG A 128 4.36 12.79 -6.93
N ASN A 129 3.58 11.98 -6.21
CA ASN A 129 3.41 12.06 -4.76
C ASN A 129 4.38 11.16 -3.98
N SER A 130 5.39 10.60 -4.65
CA SER A 130 6.40 9.79 -3.99
C SER A 130 7.29 10.60 -3.06
N GLY A 131 7.68 10.01 -1.93
CA GLY A 131 8.46 10.70 -0.91
C GLY A 131 9.40 9.78 -0.13
N ILE A 132 10.55 10.32 0.26
CA ILE A 132 11.53 9.62 1.09
C ILE A 132 11.35 10.06 2.55
N THR A 133 11.29 9.10 3.46
CA THR A 133 11.28 9.32 4.90
C THR A 133 12.49 8.64 5.54
N VAL A 134 13.11 9.32 6.50
CA VAL A 134 14.23 8.78 7.29
C VAL A 134 13.74 8.60 8.72
N GLY A 135 13.48 7.35 9.09
CA GLY A 135 12.99 6.97 10.40
C GLY A 135 14.10 6.82 11.45
N LYS A 136 13.67 6.47 12.67
CA LYS A 136 14.57 6.16 13.78
C LYS A 136 15.53 5.03 13.40
N ARG A 137 16.76 5.09 13.92
CA ARG A 137 17.87 4.16 13.61
C ARG A 137 18.30 4.16 12.13
N GLY A 138 17.98 5.24 11.38
CA GLY A 138 18.43 5.41 10.01
C GLY A 138 17.72 4.52 8.98
N LYS A 139 16.51 4.05 9.27
CA LYS A 139 15.68 3.34 8.30
C LYS A 139 15.20 4.32 7.22
N ILE A 140 15.51 4.04 5.97
CA ILE A 140 15.15 4.89 4.84
C ILE A 140 14.03 4.22 4.09
N MET A 141 12.91 4.91 3.94
CA MET A 141 11.70 4.38 3.31
C MET A 141 11.24 5.31 2.20
N LEU A 142 11.07 4.76 1.00
CA LEU A 142 10.39 5.39 -0.10
C LEU A 142 8.92 4.98 -0.06
N VAL A 143 8.04 5.95 -0.26
CA VAL A 143 6.63 5.73 -0.56
C VAL A 143 6.40 6.13 -2.00
N LEU A 144 5.80 5.24 -2.79
CA LEU A 144 5.29 5.52 -4.13
C LEU A 144 3.80 5.83 -4.10
#